data_AF-D6AVA8-F1
#
_entry.id   AF-D6AVA8-F1
#
_cell.length_a   1.000
_cell.length_b   1.000
_cell.length_c   1.000
_cell.angle_alpha   90.00
_cell.angle_beta   90.00
_cell.angle_gamma   90.00
#
_symmetry.space_group_name_H-M   'P 1'
#
loop_
_entity.id
_entity.type
_entity.pdbx_description
1 polymer ?
#
loop_
_entity_poly.entity_id
_entity_poly.type
_entity_poly.pdbx_seq_one_letter_code
_entity_poly.pdbx_strand_id
1 'polypeptide(L)' 'MRRREIWTRWRRLPAARQALLTLAHLRRGDTYARLAAGFGIGIATVDRSIREAVDLLAALAPTLTEAMETIQEKGVRHP' A
#
# COMPACT_ATOMS: atom_id res chain seq x y z
N MET A 1 17.42 -13.22 5.21
CA MET A 1 16.62 -12.28 4.38
C MET A 1 16.94 -12.48 2.91
N ARG A 2 16.16 -13.29 2.19
CA ARG A 2 16.45 -13.64 0.78
C ARG A 2 15.58 -12.77 -0.13
N ARG A 3 16.05 -11.54 -0.38
CA ARG A 3 15.43 -10.59 -1.31
C ARG A 3 16.04 -10.80 -2.71
N ARG A 4 15.66 -11.86 -3.39
CA ARG A 4 16.12 -12.11 -4.76
C ARG A 4 15.04 -12.92 -5.46
N GLU A 5 14.67 -12.48 -6.66
CA GLU A 5 13.66 -13.08 -7.56
C GLU A 5 12.26 -12.47 -7.53
N ILE A 6 12.16 -11.14 -7.50
CA ILE A 6 10.98 -10.51 -8.09
C ILE A 6 11.44 -9.46 -9.13
N TRP A 7 11.65 -9.98 -10.36
CA TRP A 7 11.43 -9.34 -11.65
C TRP A 7 12.28 -8.11 -12.05
N THR A 8 13.01 -8.28 -13.14
CA THR A 8 13.84 -7.29 -13.84
C THR A 8 13.06 -6.10 -14.45
N ARG A 9 11.73 -6.13 -14.49
CA ARG A 9 10.86 -5.06 -15.04
C ARG A 9 10.51 -3.94 -14.03
N TRP A 10 10.77 -4.17 -12.74
CA TRP A 10 10.32 -3.32 -11.62
C TRP A 10 11.17 -2.08 -11.40
N ARG A 11 12.35 -2.06 -12.00
CA ARG A 11 13.27 -0.93 -11.89
C ARG A 11 12.83 0.32 -12.65
N ARG A 12 11.69 0.28 -13.36
CA ARG A 12 11.11 1.45 -14.04
C ARG A 12 10.38 2.41 -13.11
N LEU A 13 9.81 1.94 -11.99
CA LEU A 13 9.13 2.81 -11.03
C LEU A 13 9.89 2.76 -9.69
N PRO A 14 10.57 3.85 -9.29
CA PRO A 14 11.28 3.89 -8.00
C PRO A 14 10.33 3.56 -6.85
N ALA A 15 10.84 2.92 -5.79
CA ALA A 15 10.04 2.52 -4.62
C ALA A 15 9.24 3.69 -4.01
N ALA A 16 9.83 4.89 -3.97
CA ALA A 16 9.14 6.10 -3.51
C ALA A 16 7.92 6.44 -4.37
N ARG A 17 8.00 6.20 -5.69
CA ARG A 17 6.93 6.49 -6.64
C ARG A 17 5.82 5.44 -6.58
N GLN A 18 6.16 4.18 -6.28
CA GLN A 18 5.19 3.15 -5.92
C GLN A 18 4.45 3.49 -4.62
N ALA A 19 5.18 3.92 -3.58
CA ALA A 19 4.59 4.33 -2.31
C ALA A 19 3.61 5.51 -2.49
N LEU A 20 3.99 6.53 -3.27
CA LEU A 20 3.12 7.67 -3.59
C LEU A 20 1.85 7.24 -4.35
N LEU A 21 1.97 6.33 -5.31
CA LEU A 21 0.82 5.79 -6.04
C LEU A 21 -0.14 5.07 -5.09
N THR A 22 0.37 4.20 -4.22
CA THR A 22 -0.45 3.48 -3.24
C THR A 22 -1.11 4.44 -2.25
N LEU A 23 -0.37 5.44 -1.75
CA LEU A 23 -0.94 6.45 -0.85
C LEU A 23 -2.02 7.29 -1.52
N ALA A 24 -1.86 7.64 -2.80
CA ALA A 24 -2.91 8.35 -3.54
C ALA A 24 -4.18 7.50 -3.65
N HIS A 25 -4.04 6.20 -3.92
CA HIS A 25 -5.18 5.28 -3.93
C HIS A 25 -5.84 5.14 -2.55
N LEU A 26 -5.07 4.80 -1.51
CA LEU A 26 -5.62 4.54 -0.17
C LEU A 26 -6.20 5.79 0.50
N ARG A 27 -5.59 6.96 0.29
CA ARG A 27 -6.01 8.20 0.94
C ARG A 27 -7.13 8.93 0.21
N ARG A 28 -7.14 8.92 -1.13
CA ARG A 28 -8.09 9.69 -1.93
C ARG A 28 -9.11 8.83 -2.68
N GLY A 29 -8.93 7.51 -2.73
CA GLY A 29 -9.77 6.63 -3.55
C GLY A 29 -9.58 6.88 -5.04
N ASP A 30 -8.43 7.39 -5.47
CA ASP A 30 -8.17 7.67 -6.88
C ASP A 30 -8.32 6.38 -7.72
N THR A 31 -9.03 6.49 -8.85
CA THR A 31 -9.27 5.35 -9.74
C THR A 31 -7.98 4.89 -10.41
N TYR A 32 -7.91 3.60 -10.77
CA TYR A 32 -6.72 3.05 -11.43
C TYR A 32 -6.40 3.74 -12.75
N ALA A 33 -7.41 4.19 -13.49
CA ALA A 33 -7.22 4.94 -14.72
C ALA A 33 -6.58 6.32 -14.48
N ARG A 34 -7.02 7.03 -13.43
CA ARG A 34 -6.47 8.34 -13.06
C ARG A 34 -5.02 8.22 -12.57
N LEU A 35 -4.73 7.19 -11.78
CA LEU A 35 -3.35 6.87 -11.36
C LEU A 35 -2.47 6.47 -12.54
N ALA A 36 -2.96 5.62 -13.44
CA ALA A 36 -2.24 5.23 -14.64
C ALA A 36 -1.83 6.44 -15.49
N ALA A 37 -2.77 7.35 -15.74
CA ALA A 37 -2.52 8.59 -16.47
C ALA A 37 -1.52 9.50 -15.74
N GLY A 38 -1.72 9.74 -14.44
CA GLY A 38 -0.85 10.64 -13.65
C GLY A 38 0.58 10.13 -13.45
N PHE A 39 0.77 8.80 -13.46
CA PHE A 39 2.08 8.18 -13.30
C PHE A 39 2.73 7.75 -14.63
N GLY A 40 2.02 7.86 -15.75
CA GLY A 40 2.52 7.47 -17.08
C GLY A 40 2.76 5.96 -17.20
N ILE A 41 1.93 5.14 -16.55
CA ILE A 41 2.05 3.68 -16.51
C ILE A 41 0.74 3.01 -16.88
N GLY A 42 0.78 1.71 -17.21
CA GLY A 42 -0.43 0.95 -17.52
C GLY A 42 -1.25 0.60 -16.27
N ILE A 43 -2.57 0.47 -16.44
CA ILE A 43 -3.51 0.07 -15.37
C ILE A 43 -3.08 -1.23 -14.68
N ALA A 44 -2.61 -2.23 -15.43
CA ALA A 44 -2.11 -3.48 -14.84
C ALA A 44 -0.90 -3.28 -13.91
N THR A 45 -0.08 -2.24 -14.16
CA THR A 45 1.03 -1.87 -13.27
C THR A 45 0.54 -1.15 -12.02
N VAL A 46 -0.51 -0.33 -12.13
CA VAL A 46 -1.19 0.31 -10.99
C VAL A 46 -1.77 -0.76 -10.06
N ASP A 47 -2.60 -1.65 -10.59
CA ASP A 47 -3.25 -2.73 -9.84
C ASP A 47 -2.21 -3.59 -9.10
N ARG A 48 -1.16 -4.01 -9.81
CA ARG A 48 -0.09 -4.81 -9.19
C ARG A 48 0.64 -4.04 -8.08
N SER A 49 0.97 -2.78 -8.30
CA SER A 49 1.69 -1.96 -7.31
C SER A 49 0.87 -1.74 -6.04
N ILE A 50 -0.45 -1.55 -6.20
CA ILE A 50 -1.38 -1.42 -5.07
C ILE A 50 -1.44 -2.74 -4.30
N ARG A 51 -1.61 -3.88 -4.97
CA ARG A 51 -1.64 -5.19 -4.31
C ARG A 51 -0.38 -5.47 -3.51
N GLU A 52 0.80 -5.30 -4.10
CA GLU A 52 2.06 -5.54 -3.38
C GLU A 52 2.23 -4.62 -2.18
N ALA A 53 1.87 -3.34 -2.32
CA ALA A 53 1.96 -2.41 -1.21
C ALA A 53 0.94 -2.76 -0.11
N VAL A 54 -0.27 -3.20 -0.46
CA VAL A 54 -1.26 -3.71 0.50
C VAL A 54 -0.74 -4.97 1.19
N ASP A 55 -0.14 -5.92 0.47
CA ASP A 55 0.45 -7.13 1.05
C ASP A 55 1.58 -6.79 2.03
N LEU A 56 2.44 -5.83 1.68
CA LEU A 56 3.50 -5.33 2.57
C LEU A 56 2.93 -4.63 3.81
N LEU A 57 1.89 -3.81 3.65
CA LEU A 57 1.23 -3.13 4.77
C LEU A 57 0.50 -4.14 5.66
N ALA A 58 -0.16 -5.14 5.10
CA ALA A 58 -0.83 -6.20 5.84
C ALA A 58 0.17 -7.04 6.65
N ALA A 59 1.35 -7.31 6.10
CA ALA A 59 2.42 -7.99 6.83
C ALA A 59 3.01 -7.15 7.98
N LEU A 60 2.85 -5.82 7.95
CA LEU A 60 3.29 -4.89 8.99
C LEU A 60 2.16 -4.46 9.94
N ALA A 61 0.91 -4.80 9.60
CA ALA A 61 -0.25 -4.36 10.36
C ALA A 61 -0.31 -5.10 11.70
N PRO A 62 -0.80 -4.44 12.77
CA PRO A 62 -1.10 -5.13 14.01
C PRO A 62 -2.16 -6.21 13.75
N THR A 63 -2.07 -7.30 14.51
CA THR A 63 -3.09 -8.33 14.51
C THR A 63 -4.44 -7.77 14.97
N LEU A 64 -5.52 -8.47 14.67
CA LEU A 64 -6.86 -8.08 15.11
C LEU A 64 -6.92 -7.92 16.64
N THR A 65 -6.27 -8.81 17.39
CA THR A 65 -6.23 -8.74 18.85
C THR A 65 -5.53 -7.48 19.33
N GLU A 66 -4.33 -7.18 18.83
CA GLU A 66 -3.59 -5.96 19.19
C GLU A 66 -4.35 -4.68 18.79
N ALA A 67 -5.05 -4.72 17.65
CA ALA A 67 -5.90 -3.62 17.21
C ALA A 67 -7.09 -3.41 18.16
N MET A 68 -7.75 -4.50 18.60
CA MET A 68 -8.85 -4.43 19.57
C MET A 68 -8.39 -3.93 20.93
N GLU A 69 -7.24 -4.39 21.44
CA GLU A 69 -6.64 -3.88 22.68
C GLU A 69 -6.39 -2.37 22.60
N THR A 70 -5.78 -1.92 21.50
CA THR A 70 -5.52 -0.49 21.25
C THR A 70 -6.83 0.33 21.21
N ILE A 71 -7.89 -0.21 20.62
CA ILE A 71 -9.21 0.45 20.55
C ILE A 71 -9.81 0.55 21.96
N GLN A 72 -9.74 -0.52 22.75
CA GLN A 72 -10.24 -0.53 24.12
C GLN A 72 -9.48 0.48 25.00
N GLU A 73 -8.14 0.51 24.93
CA GLU A 73 -7.33 1.48 25.66
C GLU A 73 -7.67 2.94 25.31
N LYS A 74 -7.92 3.22 24.03
CA LYS A 74 -8.31 4.55 23.56
C LYS A 74 -9.74 4.91 23.94
N GLY A 75 -10.66 3.94 23.90
CA GLY A 75 -12.06 4.12 24.32
C GLY A 75 -12.20 4.35 25.82
N VAL A 76 -11.38 3.69 26.64
CA VAL A 76 -11.33 3.88 28.10
C VAL A 76 -10.73 5.25 28.47
N ARG A 77 -9.98 5.90 27.57
CA ARG A 77 -9.37 7.23 27.78
C ARG A 77 -10.31 8.40 27.45
N HIS A 78 -11.52 8.17 26.97
CA HIS A 78 -12.50 9.24 26.72
C HIS A 78 -13.61 9.22 27.79
N PRO A 79 -13.62 10.16 28.76
CA PRO A 79 -14.77 10.40 29.64
C PRO A 79 -15.93 11.07 28.91
#